data_AF-A0A7K1F759-F1
#
_entry.id   AF-A0A7K1F759-F1
#
_cell.length_a   1.000
_cell.length_b   1.000
_cell.length_c   1.000
_cell.angle_alpha   90.00
_cell.angle_beta   90.00
_cell.angle_gamma   90.00
#
_symmetry.space_group_name_H-M   'P 1'
#
loop_
_entity.id
_entity.type
_entity.pdbx_description
1 polymer ?
#
loop_
_entity_poly.entity_id
_entity_poly.type
_entity_poly.pdbx_seq_one_letter_code
_entity_poly.pdbx_strand_id
1 'polypeptide(L)'
;MKSSKIHESTKVIPEREWPATFEYLASNLRSGMPIPQALSALAERGSDEMKAIFRNVRRDLALGMPLEAATYLLKRSHHGDRLRHILLLGREVGVDHLPELLLISARFIRRDIEVKEEVKVRQGWVRNGARLGLVAPW
;
A
#
# COMPACT_ATOMS: atom_id res chain seq x y z
N MET A 1 -26.16 -21.13 8.51
CA MET A 1 -25.14 -20.58 9.43
C MET A 1 -23.70 -20.74 8.88
N LYS A 2 -23.43 -20.38 7.60
CA LYS A 2 -22.09 -20.48 6.98
C LYS A 2 -21.67 -19.34 6.05
N SER A 3 -22.52 -18.32 5.83
CA SER A 3 -22.25 -17.26 4.84
C SER A 3 -21.61 -15.98 5.39
N SER A 4 -21.54 -15.81 6.71
CA SER A 4 -21.08 -14.54 7.32
C SER A 4 -19.56 -14.36 7.32
N LYS A 5 -18.78 -15.45 7.31
CA LYS A 5 -17.31 -15.38 7.42
C LYS A 5 -16.55 -15.04 6.12
N ILE A 6 -17.24 -14.96 4.98
CA ILE A 6 -16.58 -14.77 3.67
C ILE A 6 -16.42 -13.27 3.34
N HIS A 7 -17.24 -12.39 3.94
CA HIS A 7 -17.23 -10.95 3.64
C HIS A 7 -16.24 -10.12 4.48
N GLU A 8 -15.67 -10.67 5.56
CA GLU A 8 -14.80 -9.92 6.48
C GLU A 8 -13.35 -9.77 5.96
N SER A 9 -12.96 -10.51 4.91
CA SER A 9 -11.55 -10.72 4.52
C SER A 9 -11.05 -9.84 3.34
N THR A 10 -11.86 -8.91 2.83
CA THR A 10 -11.40 -8.02 1.73
C THR A 10 -11.63 -6.56 2.06
N LYS A 11 -11.21 -6.12 3.25
CA LYS A 11 -11.11 -4.68 3.51
C LYS A 11 -9.94 -4.14 2.69
N VAL A 12 -10.26 -3.40 1.63
CA VAL A 12 -9.26 -2.78 0.75
C VAL A 12 -8.48 -1.75 1.56
N ILE A 13 -7.16 -1.88 1.60
CA ILE A 13 -6.29 -0.90 2.26
C ILE A 13 -6.42 0.44 1.51
N PRO A 14 -6.79 1.54 2.19
CA PRO A 14 -6.85 2.85 1.57
C PRO A 14 -5.51 3.27 0.96
N GLU A 15 -5.54 3.87 -0.23
CA GLU A 15 -4.33 4.32 -0.96
C GLU A 15 -3.43 5.23 -0.10
N ARG A 16 -4.04 6.10 0.73
CA ARG A 16 -3.36 7.02 1.65
C ARG A 16 -2.51 6.36 2.75
N GLU A 17 -2.70 5.08 3.03
CA GLU A 17 -1.94 4.33 4.06
C GLU A 17 -0.57 3.86 3.54
N TRP A 18 -0.44 3.69 2.22
CA TRP A 18 0.76 3.13 1.60
C TRP A 18 1.99 4.04 1.66
N PRO A 19 1.92 5.38 1.45
CA PRO A 19 3.11 6.24 1.55
C PRO A 19 3.83 6.10 2.88
N ALA A 20 3.11 6.19 4.00
CA ALA A 20 3.68 6.06 5.33
C ALA A 20 4.28 4.66 5.56
N THR A 21 3.67 3.61 4.98
CA THR A 21 4.18 2.24 5.05
C THR A 21 5.52 2.10 4.33
N PHE A 22 5.64 2.68 3.12
CA PHE A 22 6.88 2.68 2.35
C PHE A 22 7.98 3.50 3.04
N GLU A 23 7.64 4.68 3.57
CA GLU A 23 8.56 5.55 4.33
C GLU A 23 9.07 4.83 5.60
N TYR A 24 8.18 4.16 6.33
CA TYR A 24 8.55 3.37 7.50
C TYR A 24 9.51 2.23 7.14
N LEU A 25 9.23 1.47 6.08
CA LEU A 25 10.14 0.42 5.61
C LEU A 25 11.50 0.99 5.20
N ALA A 26 11.51 2.07 4.42
CA ALA A 26 12.75 2.72 4.01
C ALA A 26 13.60 3.15 5.21
N SER A 27 12.97 3.73 6.24
CA SER A 27 13.66 4.16 7.46
C SER A 27 14.31 2.98 8.21
N ASN A 28 13.60 1.85 8.35
CA ASN A 28 14.15 0.67 9.05
C ASN A 28 15.26 0.01 8.25
N LEU A 29 15.09 -0.13 6.93
CA LEU A 29 16.12 -0.71 6.07
C LEU A 29 17.39 0.13 6.06
N ARG A 30 17.25 1.46 6.06
CA ARG A 30 18.39 2.39 6.15
C ARG A 30 19.15 2.27 7.47
N SER A 31 18.49 1.89 8.57
CA SER A 31 19.17 1.61 9.84
C SER A 31 19.78 0.21 9.93
N GLY A 32 19.83 -0.54 8.81
CA GLY A 32 20.38 -1.89 8.76
C GLY A 32 19.43 -2.97 9.27
N MET A 33 18.15 -2.66 9.51
CA MET A 33 17.18 -3.68 9.92
C MET A 33 16.94 -4.67 8.77
N PRO A 34 17.01 -6.00 9.02
CA PRO A 34 16.70 -6.99 8.00
C PRO A 34 15.25 -6.87 7.49
N ILE A 35 15.05 -7.09 6.18
CA ILE A 35 13.73 -7.03 5.53
C ILE A 35 12.65 -7.82 6.30
N PRO A 36 12.87 -9.08 6.72
CA PRO A 36 11.84 -9.84 7.44
C PRO A 36 11.43 -9.17 8.76
N GLN A 37 12.37 -8.53 9.45
CA GLN A 37 12.12 -7.82 10.69
C GLN A 37 11.36 -6.51 10.45
N ALA A 38 11.75 -5.74 9.42
CA ALA A 38 11.06 -4.52 9.03
C ALA A 38 9.60 -4.79 8.62
N LEU A 39 9.36 -5.87 7.88
CA LEU A 39 8.01 -6.33 7.52
C LEU A 39 7.21 -6.79 8.75
N SER A 40 7.87 -7.47 9.69
CA SER A 40 7.23 -7.91 10.93
C SER A 40 6.81 -6.75 11.83
N ALA A 41 7.56 -5.64 11.82
CA ALA A 41 7.24 -4.46 12.61
C ALA A 41 5.97 -3.73 12.12
N LEU A 42 5.65 -3.83 10.82
CA LEU A 42 4.38 -3.32 10.28
C LEU A 42 3.15 -4.05 10.82
N ALA A 43 3.31 -5.30 11.27
CA ALA A 43 2.22 -6.06 11.89
C ALA A 43 1.74 -5.46 13.22
N GLU A 44 2.52 -4.56 13.82
CA GLU A 44 2.23 -3.92 15.11
C GLU A 44 2.00 -2.41 14.99
N ARG A 45 2.73 -1.74 14.09
CA ARG A 45 2.73 -0.27 14.00
C ARG A 45 1.84 0.31 12.89
N GLY A 46 1.31 -0.52 11.99
CA GLY A 46 0.43 -0.05 10.91
C GLY A 46 -0.99 0.33 11.38
N SER A 47 -1.81 0.85 10.45
CA SER A 47 -3.27 0.91 10.61
C SER A 47 -3.86 -0.50 10.75
N ASP A 48 -5.10 -0.61 11.21
CA ASP A 48 -5.71 -1.92 11.49
C ASP A 48 -5.80 -2.81 10.26
N GLU A 49 -6.09 -2.22 9.09
CA GLU A 49 -6.06 -2.91 7.80
C GLU A 49 -4.65 -3.40 7.44
N MET A 50 -3.64 -2.55 7.67
CA MET A 50 -2.24 -2.84 7.37
C MET A 50 -1.71 -3.96 8.28
N LYS A 51 -2.01 -3.88 9.59
CA LYS A 51 -1.69 -4.89 10.59
C LYS A 51 -2.27 -6.25 10.22
N ALA A 52 -3.48 -6.32 9.69
CA ALA A 52 -4.10 -7.59 9.29
C ALA A 52 -3.29 -8.31 8.21
N ILE A 53 -2.84 -7.59 7.19
CA ILE A 53 -2.03 -8.17 6.11
C ILE A 53 -0.63 -8.53 6.61
N PHE A 54 0.05 -7.62 7.31
CA PHE A 54 1.42 -7.86 7.76
C PHE A 54 1.54 -8.88 8.91
N ARG A 55 0.47 -9.15 9.66
CA ARG A 55 0.42 -10.30 10.58
C ARG A 55 0.54 -11.64 9.84
N ASN A 56 -0.07 -11.78 8.67
CA ASN A 56 0.09 -12.97 7.85
C ASN A 56 1.52 -13.08 7.31
N VAL A 57 2.07 -11.98 6.78
CA VAL A 57 3.46 -11.93 6.31
C VAL A 57 4.44 -12.31 7.43
N ARG A 58 4.27 -11.74 8.62
CA ARG A 58 5.08 -12.05 9.81
C ARG A 58 5.00 -13.52 10.18
N ARG A 59 3.79 -14.10 10.21
CA ARG A 59 3.59 -15.52 10.51
C ARG A 59 4.30 -16.40 9.49
N ASP A 60 4.12 -16.12 8.21
CA ASP A 60 4.67 -16.94 7.12
C ASP A 60 6.21 -16.86 7.11
N LEU A 61 6.79 -15.68 7.38
CA LEU A 61 8.24 -15.52 7.58
C LEU A 61 8.75 -16.27 8.82
N ALA A 62 8.01 -16.26 9.93
CA ALA A 62 8.38 -17.00 11.14
C ALA A 62 8.35 -18.53 10.94
N LEU A 63 7.54 -19.01 9.99
CA LEU A 63 7.53 -20.41 9.55
C LEU A 63 8.67 -20.74 8.57
N GLY A 64 9.55 -19.78 8.26
CA GLY A 64 10.67 -19.97 7.34
C GLY A 64 10.27 -19.95 5.87
N MET A 65 9.07 -19.49 5.52
CA MET A 65 8.68 -19.37 4.12
C MET A 65 9.57 -18.36 3.40
N PRO A 66 9.91 -18.59 2.11
CA PRO A 66 10.61 -17.61 1.31
C PRO A 66 9.87 -16.27 1.28
N LEU A 67 10.62 -15.16 1.29
CA LEU A 67 10.05 -13.79 1.24
C LEU A 67 9.00 -13.64 0.13
N GLU A 68 9.28 -14.22 -1.04
CA GLU A 68 8.39 -14.20 -2.19
C GLU A 68 7.00 -14.81 -1.90
N ALA A 69 6.99 -15.95 -1.19
CA ALA A 69 5.78 -16.65 -0.81
C ALA A 69 5.06 -15.92 0.34
N ALA A 70 5.80 -15.49 1.36
CA ALA A 70 5.25 -14.78 2.51
C ALA A 70 4.59 -13.43 2.13
N THR A 71 5.06 -12.79 1.07
CA THR A 71 4.51 -11.51 0.57
C THR A 71 3.47 -11.67 -0.55
N TYR A 72 3.14 -12.90 -0.95
CA TYR A 72 2.27 -13.18 -2.10
C TYR A 72 0.89 -12.51 -2.00
N LEU A 73 0.31 -12.40 -0.79
CA LEU A 73 -0.99 -11.76 -0.59
C LEU A 73 -0.98 -10.25 -0.90
N LEU A 74 0.19 -9.59 -0.87
CA LEU A 74 0.31 -8.15 -1.17
C LEU A 74 -0.11 -7.82 -2.62
N LYS A 75 -0.02 -8.81 -3.53
CA LYS A 75 -0.40 -8.66 -4.95
C LYS A 75 -1.86 -8.27 -5.19
N ARG A 76 -2.71 -8.44 -4.17
CA ARG A 76 -4.15 -8.07 -4.22
C ARG A 76 -4.37 -6.55 -4.25
N SER A 77 -3.33 -5.77 -3.96
CA SER A 77 -3.37 -4.31 -4.04
C SER A 77 -2.27 -3.82 -4.99
N HIS A 78 -2.55 -2.77 -5.77
CA HIS A 78 -1.56 -2.20 -6.68
C HIS A 78 -0.27 -1.79 -5.96
N HIS A 79 -0.40 -1.11 -4.82
CA HIS A 79 0.74 -0.63 -4.03
C HIS A 79 1.47 -1.76 -3.30
N GLY A 80 0.75 -2.78 -2.83
CA GLY A 80 1.36 -3.97 -2.24
C GLY A 80 2.11 -4.83 -3.26
N ASP A 81 1.59 -4.93 -4.48
CA ASP A 81 2.29 -5.62 -5.58
C ASP A 81 3.60 -4.90 -5.93
N ARG A 82 3.56 -3.57 -6.04
CA ARG A 82 4.76 -2.75 -6.22
C ARG A 82 5.77 -2.93 -5.09
N LEU A 83 5.31 -2.92 -3.84
CA LEU A 83 6.16 -3.16 -2.67
C LEU A 83 6.85 -4.53 -2.79
N ARG A 84 6.10 -5.58 -3.13
CA ARG A 84 6.64 -6.92 -3.34
C ARG A 84 7.72 -6.92 -4.41
N HIS A 85 7.49 -6.31 -5.57
CA HIS A 85 8.50 -6.21 -6.63
C HIS A 85 9.77 -5.50 -6.16
N ILE A 86 9.64 -4.37 -5.47
CA ILE A 86 10.79 -3.60 -4.96
C ILE A 86 11.62 -4.46 -3.99
N LEU A 87 10.97 -5.19 -3.08
CA LEU A 87 11.65 -6.06 -2.12
C LEU A 87 12.37 -7.24 -2.80
N LEU A 88 11.78 -7.82 -3.84
CA LEU A 88 12.38 -8.94 -4.59
C LEU A 88 13.56 -8.47 -5.46
N LEU A 89 13.40 -7.36 -6.19
CA LEU A 89 14.49 -6.75 -6.96
C LEU A 89 15.66 -6.35 -6.06
N GLY A 90 15.38 -5.81 -4.87
CA GLY A 90 16.42 -5.46 -3.90
C GLY A 90 17.25 -6.66 -3.42
N ARG A 91 16.70 -7.89 -3.47
CA ARG A 91 17.49 -9.10 -3.18
C ARG A 91 18.39 -9.52 -4.34
N GLU A 92 18.01 -9.24 -5.57
CA GLU A 92 18.77 -9.62 -6.77
C GLU A 92 19.89 -8.63 -7.08
N VAL A 93 19.64 -7.33 -6.88
CA VAL A 93 20.56 -6.24 -7.29
C VAL A 93 21.37 -5.68 -6.11
N GLY A 94 20.94 -5.91 -4.87
CA GLY A 94 21.60 -5.43 -3.65
C GLY A 94 20.74 -4.45 -2.84
N VAL A 95 20.88 -4.51 -1.52
CA VAL A 95 19.99 -3.83 -0.56
C VAL A 95 20.21 -2.31 -0.48
N ASP A 96 21.34 -1.82 -1.00
CA ASP A 96 21.79 -0.43 -0.84
C ASP A 96 20.83 0.60 -1.46
N HIS A 97 20.15 0.22 -2.56
CA HIS A 97 19.21 1.10 -3.28
C HIS A 97 17.76 0.93 -2.82
N LEU A 98 17.48 -0.08 -2.01
CA LEU A 98 16.12 -0.45 -1.63
C LEU A 98 15.39 0.66 -0.85
N PRO A 99 16.00 1.32 0.15
CA PRO A 99 15.36 2.44 0.85
C PRO A 99 15.00 3.60 -0.09
N GLU A 100 15.84 3.89 -1.07
CA GLU A 100 15.61 5.00 -2.02
C GLU A 100 14.42 4.70 -2.94
N LEU A 101 14.34 3.50 -3.50
CA LEU A 101 13.22 3.06 -4.35
C LEU A 101 11.88 3.09 -3.61
N LEU A 102 11.89 2.74 -2.32
CA LEU A 102 10.72 2.85 -1.45
C LEU A 102 10.30 4.32 -1.26
N LEU A 103 11.24 5.22 -1.00
CA LEU A 103 10.96 6.65 -0.85
C LEU A 103 10.47 7.30 -2.15
N ILE A 104 11.06 6.93 -3.30
CA ILE A 104 10.59 7.36 -4.62
C ILE A 104 9.12 6.92 -4.80
N SER A 105 8.82 5.66 -4.49
CA SER A 105 7.46 5.13 -4.60
C SER A 105 6.48 5.83 -3.67
N ALA A 106 6.85 6.11 -2.42
CA ALA A 106 6.01 6.88 -1.50
C ALA A 106 5.66 8.27 -2.06
N ARG A 107 6.65 8.98 -2.64
CA ARG A 107 6.44 10.28 -3.30
C ARG A 107 5.50 10.18 -4.49
N PHE A 108 5.63 9.13 -5.32
CA PHE A 108 4.72 8.88 -6.43
C PHE A 108 3.28 8.67 -5.94
N ILE A 109 3.07 7.86 -4.90
CA ILE A 109 1.73 7.61 -4.36
C ILE A 109 1.11 8.91 -3.83
N ARG A 110 1.88 9.75 -3.11
CA ARG A 110 1.39 11.06 -2.62
C ARG A 110 0.97 11.97 -3.77
N ARG A 111 1.80 12.09 -4.82
CA ARG A 111 1.44 12.84 -6.03
C ARG A 111 0.18 12.29 -6.72
N ASP A 112 0.07 10.98 -6.84
CA ASP A 112 -1.10 10.36 -7.47
C ASP A 112 -2.39 10.68 -6.70
N ILE A 113 -2.32 10.70 -5.36
CA ILE A 113 -3.45 11.12 -4.51
C ILE A 113 -3.80 12.59 -4.76
N GLU A 114 -2.82 13.49 -4.71
CA GLU A 114 -3.00 14.93 -4.94
C GLU A 114 -3.63 15.22 -6.31
N VAL A 115 -3.12 14.59 -7.37
CA VAL A 115 -3.65 14.74 -8.74
C VAL A 115 -5.08 14.20 -8.84
N LYS A 116 -5.38 13.05 -8.22
CA LYS A 116 -6.75 12.50 -8.19
C LYS A 116 -7.71 13.42 -7.45
N GLU A 117 -7.27 14.10 -6.41
CA GLU A 117 -8.07 15.09 -5.68
C GLU A 117 -8.34 16.33 -6.55
N GLU A 118 -7.32 16.85 -7.23
CA GLU A 118 -7.47 17.99 -8.14
C GLU A 118 -8.45 17.70 -9.29
N VAL A 119 -8.36 16.50 -9.89
CA VAL A 119 -9.29 16.05 -10.94
C VAL A 119 -10.71 15.93 -10.42
N LYS A 120 -10.91 15.36 -9.22
CA LYS A 120 -12.25 15.26 -8.58
C LYS A 120 -12.86 16.62 -8.33
N VAL A 121 -12.06 17.59 -7.88
CA VAL A 121 -12.51 18.97 -7.69
C VAL A 121 -12.95 19.56 -9.03
N ARG A 122 -12.11 19.50 -10.07
CA ARG A 122 -12.43 20.05 -11.41
C ARG A 122 -13.68 19.40 -12.03
N GLN A 123 -13.83 18.07 -11.94
CA GLN A 123 -15.02 17.37 -12.44
C GLN A 123 -16.28 17.64 -11.63
N GLY A 124 -16.16 17.95 -10.34
CA GLY A 124 -17.27 18.37 -9.49
C GLY A 124 -17.91 19.67 -9.98
N TRP A 125 -17.10 20.65 -10.37
CA TRP A 125 -17.57 21.92 -10.91
C TRP A 125 -18.19 21.78 -12.31
N VAL A 126 -17.64 20.92 -13.18
CA VAL A 126 -18.24 20.64 -14.50
C VAL A 126 -19.56 19.89 -14.38
N ARG A 127 -19.65 18.89 -13.49
CA ARG A 127 -20.89 18.12 -13.29
C ARG A 127 -21.98 18.96 -12.62
N ASN A 128 -21.64 19.82 -11.67
CA ASN A 128 -22.60 20.76 -11.10
C ASN A 128 -23.00 21.84 -12.10
N GLY A 129 -22.07 22.37 -12.91
CA GLY A 129 -22.39 23.29 -14.01
C GLY A 129 -23.34 22.68 -15.03
N ALA A 130 -23.11 21.42 -15.43
CA ALA A 130 -23.99 20.69 -16.34
C ALA A 130 -25.37 20.39 -15.73
N ARG A 131 -25.45 20.12 -14.42
CA ARG A 131 -26.73 19.94 -13.72
C ARG A 131 -27.50 21.24 -13.59
N LEU A 132 -26.84 22.33 -13.21
CA LEU A 132 -27.46 23.66 -13.15
C LEU A 132 -27.98 24.07 -14.53
N GLY A 133 -27.23 23.75 -15.57
CA GLY A 133 -27.65 23.91 -16.95
C GLY A 133 -28.68 22.89 -17.46
N LEU A 134 -29.24 22.01 -16.63
CA LEU A 134 -30.35 21.14 -17.02
C LEU A 134 -31.67 21.57 -16.38
N VAL A 135 -31.61 22.33 -15.28
CA VAL A 135 -32.78 22.77 -14.49
C VAL A 135 -33.10 24.25 -14.69
N ALA A 136 -32.26 24.98 -15.42
CA ALA A 136 -32.51 26.39 -15.66
C ALA A 136 -33.64 26.58 -16.70
N PRO A 137 -34.58 27.52 -16.46
CA PRO A 137 -35.77 27.71 -17.27
C PRO A 137 -35.43 28.55 -18.50
N TRP A 138 -35.01 27.87 -19.57
CA TRP A 138 -34.91 28.44 -20.92
C TRP A 138 -35.77 27.65 -21.89
#